data_AF-A0A2E7XIQ0-F1
#
_entry.id   AF-A0A2E7XIQ0-F1
#
_cell.length_a   1.000
_cell.length_b   1.000
_cell.length_c   1.000
_cell.angle_alpha   90.00
_cell.angle_beta   90.00
_cell.angle_gamma   90.00
#
_symmetry.space_group_name_H-M   'P 1'
#
loop_
_entity.id
_entity.type
_entity.pdbx_description
1 polymer ?
#
loop_
_entity_poly.entity_id
_entity_poly.type
_entity_poly.pdbx_seq_one_letter_code
_entity_poly.pdbx_strand_id
1 'polypeptide(L)'
;MNRYLKWPPQGLDDILRNAFAAKDWISSKSNEIEMSRKLSDDVVNLLIRIGAFRVNIPPEWDGPELDSIEQAKSSKCWLGQMHRLAGTQCNLIPSSGTEF
;
A
#
# COMPACT_ATOMS: atom_id res chain seq x y z
N MET A 1 8.61 -10.33 12.81
CA MET A 1 7.99 -10.57 11.49
C MET A 1 6.57 -11.07 11.72
N ASN A 2 5.57 -10.37 11.18
CA ASN A 2 4.17 -10.54 11.57
C ASN A 2 3.66 -11.92 11.11
N ARG A 3 3.58 -12.87 12.05
CA ARG A 3 3.39 -14.31 11.79
C ARG A 3 1.98 -14.69 11.29
N TYR A 4 1.16 -13.68 11.00
CA TYR A 4 -0.29 -13.81 10.78
C TYR A 4 -0.76 -13.27 9.42
N LEU A 5 0.17 -12.92 8.51
CA LEU A 5 -0.23 -12.56 7.15
C LEU A 5 -0.77 -13.80 6.44
N LYS A 6 -1.97 -13.69 5.86
CA LYS A 6 -2.56 -14.77 5.07
C LYS A 6 -1.85 -14.82 3.71
N TRP A 7 -1.36 -16.01 3.35
CA TRP A 7 -0.66 -16.25 2.10
C TRP A 7 -1.13 -17.57 1.45
N PRO A 8 -1.49 -17.57 0.15
CA PRO A 8 -1.66 -16.38 -0.70
C PRO A 8 -2.93 -15.59 -0.30
N PRO A 9 -2.93 -14.25 -0.36
CA PRO A 9 -4.15 -13.47 -0.16
C PRO A 9 -5.18 -13.84 -1.23
N GLN A 10 -6.42 -14.10 -0.83
CA GLN A 10 -7.48 -14.61 -1.73
C GLN A 10 -8.38 -13.49 -2.29
N GLY A 11 -8.19 -12.25 -1.86
CA GLY A 11 -9.04 -11.13 -2.26
C GLY A 11 -8.65 -9.83 -1.55
N LEU A 12 -9.39 -8.76 -1.84
CA LEU A 12 -9.07 -7.42 -1.33
C LEU A 12 -9.07 -7.37 0.20
N ASP A 13 -10.00 -8.04 0.88
CA ASP A 13 -10.06 -8.05 2.35
C ASP A 13 -8.80 -8.62 2.99
N ASP A 14 -8.24 -9.68 2.39
CA ASP A 14 -6.99 -10.26 2.86
C ASP A 14 -5.82 -9.30 2.65
N ILE A 15 -5.78 -8.62 1.50
CA ILE A 15 -4.76 -7.63 1.17
C ILE A 15 -4.82 -6.44 2.15
N LEU A 16 -6.02 -5.90 2.40
CA LEU A 16 -6.22 -4.78 3.33
C LEU A 16 -5.88 -5.17 4.77
N ARG A 17 -6.31 -6.36 5.22
CA ARG A 17 -5.96 -6.89 6.55
C ARG A 17 -4.44 -7.05 6.70
N ASN A 18 -3.80 -7.65 5.70
CA ASN A 18 -2.35 -7.84 5.68
C ASN A 18 -1.60 -6.49 5.70
N ALA A 19 -2.06 -5.51 4.90
CA ALA A 19 -1.48 -4.17 4.85
C ALA A 19 -1.63 -3.44 6.20
N PHE A 20 -2.79 -3.54 6.84
CA PHE A 20 -3.04 -2.94 8.15
C PHE A 20 -2.13 -3.55 9.23
N ALA A 21 -1.97 -4.87 9.22
CA ALA A 21 -1.05 -5.54 10.14
C ALA A 21 0.43 -5.18 9.91
N ALA A 22 0.81 -4.85 8.67
CA ALA A 22 2.19 -4.50 8.31
C ALA A 22 2.54 -3.01 8.49
N LYS A 23 1.53 -2.15 8.64
CA LYS A 23 1.64 -0.68 8.70
C LYS A 23 2.82 -0.18 9.52
N ASP A 24 2.90 -0.54 10.80
CA ASP A 24 3.88 0.07 11.72
C ASP A 24 5.30 -0.36 11.38
N TRP A 25 5.47 -1.60 10.91
CA TRP A 25 6.76 -2.09 10.44
C TRP A 25 7.19 -1.35 9.17
N ILE A 26 6.29 -1.15 8.20
CA ILE A 26 6.60 -0.40 6.97
C ILE A 26 6.95 1.05 7.31
N SER A 27 6.20 1.69 8.22
CA SER A 27 6.47 3.05 8.69
C SER A 27 7.87 3.16 9.31
N SER A 28 8.29 2.17 10.11
CA SER A 28 9.64 2.12 10.69
C SER A 28 10.78 2.08 9.66
N LYS A 29 10.49 1.69 8.41
CA LYS A 29 11.45 1.62 7.31
C LYS A 29 11.55 2.90 6.47
N SER A 30 10.67 3.89 6.72
CA SER A 30 10.59 5.11 5.91
C SER A 30 11.93 5.84 5.77
N ASN A 31 12.63 6.12 6.87
CA ASN A 31 13.91 6.84 6.81
C ASN A 31 15.01 6.08 6.04
N GLU A 32 15.05 4.76 6.18
CA GLU A 32 15.99 3.89 5.44
C GLU A 32 15.74 3.96 3.93
N ILE A 33 14.46 3.94 3.53
CA ILE A 33 14.01 4.05 2.14
C ILE A 33 14.40 5.41 1.56
N GLU A 34 14.12 6.50 2.29
CA GLU A 34 14.43 7.86 1.84
C GLU A 34 15.93 8.07 1.62
N MET A 35 16.75 7.64 2.58
CA MET A 35 18.21 7.81 2.49
C MET A 35 18.84 6.95 1.40
N SER A 36 18.33 5.74 1.18
CA SER A 36 18.83 4.84 0.14
C SER A 36 18.24 5.10 -1.24
N ARG A 37 17.17 5.92 -1.32
CA ARG A 37 16.36 6.17 -2.53
C ARG A 37 15.86 4.90 -3.21
N LYS A 38 15.62 3.85 -2.41
CA LYS A 38 15.13 2.56 -2.88
C LYS A 38 14.33 1.86 -1.79
N LEU A 39 13.41 0.99 -2.22
CA LEU A 39 12.83 0.00 -1.32
C LEU A 39 13.86 -1.11 -1.09
N SER A 40 14.08 -1.49 0.17
CA SER A 40 14.91 -2.66 0.50
C SER A 40 14.18 -3.95 0.16
N ASP A 41 14.95 -5.02 -0.08
CA ASP A 41 14.40 -6.33 -0.47
C ASP A 41 13.39 -6.85 0.55
N ASP A 42 13.63 -6.63 1.84
CA ASP A 42 12.69 -6.99 2.91
C ASP A 42 11.34 -6.29 2.77
N VAL A 43 11.35 -5.00 2.41
CA VAL A 43 10.13 -4.21 2.21
C VAL A 43 9.40 -4.70 0.96
N VAL A 44 10.12 -4.93 -0.15
CA VAL A 44 9.53 -5.46 -1.39
C VAL A 44 8.90 -6.84 -1.15
N ASN A 45 9.63 -7.75 -0.50
CA ASN A 45 9.16 -9.08 -0.17
C ASN A 45 7.92 -9.06 0.72
N LEU A 46 7.85 -8.11 1.66
CA LEU A 46 6.66 -7.92 2.48
C LEU A 46 5.47 -7.40 1.64
N LEU A 47 5.67 -6.43 0.76
CA LEU A 47 4.61 -5.90 -0.12
C LEU A 47 4.07 -6.98 -1.07
N ILE A 48 4.95 -7.87 -1.57
CA ILE A 48 4.55 -9.07 -2.33
C ILE A 48 3.69 -9.97 -1.47
N ARG A 49 4.11 -10.30 -0.24
CA ARG A 49 3.33 -11.16 0.69
C ARG A 49 2.00 -10.57 1.08
N ILE A 50 1.91 -9.25 1.21
CA ILE A 50 0.64 -8.53 1.46
C ILE A 50 -0.30 -8.68 0.27
N GLY A 51 0.23 -8.79 -0.95
CA GLY A 51 -0.53 -8.75 -2.19
C GLY A 51 -0.75 -7.32 -2.70
N ALA A 52 0.05 -6.35 -2.26
CA ALA A 52 -0.12 -4.94 -2.61
C ALA A 52 -0.12 -4.70 -4.14
N PHE A 53 0.71 -5.43 -4.87
CA PHE A 53 0.80 -5.34 -6.34
C PHE A 53 -0.36 -6.04 -7.08
N ARG A 54 -1.17 -6.85 -6.38
CA ARG A 54 -2.29 -7.59 -6.98
C ARG A 54 -3.58 -6.79 -7.04
N VAL A 55 -3.72 -5.69 -6.28
CA VAL A 55 -4.97 -4.91 -6.17
C VAL A 55 -5.55 -4.47 -7.52
N ASN A 56 -4.70 -4.28 -8.54
CA ASN A 56 -5.11 -3.84 -9.88
C ASN A 56 -4.97 -4.93 -10.95
N ILE A 57 -4.68 -6.17 -10.56
CA ILE A 57 -4.63 -7.31 -11.48
C ILE A 57 -6.07 -7.81 -11.69
N PRO A 58 -6.45 -8.22 -12.92
CA PRO A 58 -7.78 -8.76 -13.16
C PRO A 58 -7.94 -10.19 -12.61
N PRO A 59 -9.16 -10.66 -12.33
CA PRO A 59 -9.43 -12.00 -11.79
C PRO A 59 -8.82 -13.14 -12.62
N GLU A 60 -8.79 -13.01 -13.94
CA GLU A 60 -8.22 -14.03 -14.84
C GLU A 60 -6.73 -14.31 -14.56
N TRP A 61 -6.03 -13.36 -13.95
CA TRP A 61 -4.62 -13.45 -13.59
C TRP A 61 -4.42 -13.55 -12.06
N ASP A 62 -5.42 -14.12 -11.36
CA ASP A 62 -5.41 -14.25 -9.90
C ASP A 62 -5.41 -12.87 -9.20
N GLY A 63 -6.08 -11.89 -9.79
CA GLY A 63 -6.37 -10.61 -9.14
C GLY A 63 -7.58 -10.68 -8.20
N PRO A 64 -7.73 -9.75 -7.24
CA PRO A 64 -8.99 -9.61 -6.51
C PRO A 64 -10.09 -9.16 -7.47
N GLU A 65 -11.26 -9.78 -7.39
CA GLU A 65 -12.44 -9.32 -8.11
C GLU A 65 -12.91 -7.99 -7.50
N LEU A 66 -12.68 -6.90 -8.24
CA LEU A 66 -13.08 -5.54 -7.88
C LEU A 66 -13.84 -4.93 -9.04
N ASP A 67 -14.99 -4.33 -8.76
CA ASP A 67 -15.62 -3.45 -9.72
C ASP A 67 -14.81 -2.13 -9.89
N SER A 68 -15.07 -1.38 -10.96
CA SER A 68 -14.32 -0.16 -11.27
C SER A 68 -14.44 0.93 -10.19
N ILE A 69 -15.53 0.95 -9.43
CA ILE A 69 -15.73 1.86 -8.30
C ILE A 69 -14.90 1.40 -7.09
N GLU A 70 -14.89 0.10 -6.81
CA GLU A 70 -14.09 -0.53 -5.76
C GLU A 70 -12.60 -0.38 -6.03
N GLN A 71 -12.16 -0.50 -7.27
CA GLN A 71 -10.77 -0.27 -7.68
C GLN A 71 -10.35 1.21 -7.52
N ALA A 72 -11.22 2.15 -7.89
CA ALA A 72 -10.98 3.57 -7.68
C ALA A 72 -10.97 3.93 -6.19
N LYS A 73 -11.88 3.35 -5.40
CA LYS A 73 -11.95 3.51 -3.95
C LYS A 73 -10.75 2.87 -3.25
N SER A 74 -10.33 1.67 -3.65
CA SER A 74 -9.16 1.01 -3.08
C SER A 74 -7.93 1.86 -3.34
N SER A 75 -7.73 2.36 -4.56
CA SER A 75 -6.62 3.27 -4.90
C SER A 75 -6.65 4.56 -4.07
N LYS A 76 -7.80 5.23 -3.96
CA LYS A 76 -7.96 6.46 -3.14
C LYS A 76 -7.80 6.20 -1.65
N CYS A 77 -8.33 5.09 -1.14
CA CYS A 77 -8.21 4.71 0.27
C CYS A 77 -6.76 4.32 0.59
N TRP A 78 -6.08 3.62 -0.32
CA TRP A 78 -4.65 3.30 -0.21
C TRP A 78 -3.80 4.57 -0.22
N LEU A 79 -4.02 5.49 -1.17
CA LEU A 79 -3.34 6.79 -1.23
C LEU A 79 -3.60 7.64 0.01
N GLY A 80 -4.86 7.79 0.42
CA GLY A 80 -5.24 8.58 1.59
C GLY A 80 -4.77 7.98 2.90
N GLN A 81 -4.74 6.65 3.01
CA GLN A 81 -4.19 5.96 4.16
C GLN A 81 -2.67 6.08 4.16
N MET A 82 -1.97 5.81 3.06
CA MET A 82 -0.52 5.98 2.96
C MET A 82 -0.08 7.42 3.29
N HIS A 83 -0.82 8.44 2.85
CA HIS A 83 -0.59 9.83 3.28
C HIS A 83 -0.71 10.03 4.80
N ARG A 84 -1.69 9.39 5.46
CA ARG A 84 -1.82 9.41 6.93
C ARG A 84 -0.75 8.59 7.64
N LEU A 85 -0.29 7.49 7.03
CA LEU A 85 0.73 6.58 7.59
C LEU A 85 2.15 7.10 7.43
N ALA A 86 2.40 7.85 6.36
CA ALA A 86 3.64 8.58 6.12
C ALA A 86 3.79 9.81 7.03
N GLY A 87 2.82 10.05 7.93
CA GLY A 87 2.88 11.03 9.00
C GLY A 87 3.40 12.38 8.53
N THR A 88 2.53 13.18 7.90
CA THR A 88 2.76 14.60 7.53
C THR A 88 4.05 15.20 8.07
N GLN A 89 5.12 15.00 7.30
CA GLN A 89 6.12 16.02 7.01
C GLN A 89 6.63 15.83 5.58
N CYS A 90 5.73 15.57 4.64
CA CYS A 90 6.01 15.88 3.24
C CYS A 90 5.79 17.40 3.10
N ASN A 91 6.85 18.19 3.29
CA ASN A 91 6.91 19.58 2.85
C ASN A 91 6.92 19.61 1.32
N LEU A 92 5.82 19.18 0.69
CA LEU A 92 5.56 19.50 -0.70
C LEU A 92 4.84 20.86 -0.68
N ILE A 93 5.66 21.88 -0.97
CA ILE A 93 5.36 23.17 -1.61
C ILE A 93 3.88 23.58 -1.56
N PRO A 94 3.52 24.75 -1.00
CA PRO A 94 2.13 25.19 -0.95
C PRO A 94 1.55 25.19 -2.36
N SER A 95 0.49 24.40 -2.56
CA SER A 95 -0.32 24.41 -3.77
C SER A 95 -1.02 25.77 -3.86
N SER A 96 -0.30 26.76 -4.37
CA SER A 96 -0.93 27.95 -4.93
C SER A 96 -1.73 27.50 -6.15
N GLY A 97 -3.05 27.55 -6.03
CA GLY A 97 -4.01 27.73 -7.11
C GLY A 97 -3.93 26.76 -8.27
N THR A 98 -4.99 25.98 -8.47
CA THR A 98 -6.05 26.33 -9.43
C THR A 98 -6.97 25.11 -9.57
N GLU A 99 -8.25 25.34 -9.29
CA GLU A 99 -9.36 24.46 -9.61
C GLU A 99 -9.31 24.07 -11.10
N PHE A 100 -9.57 22.80 -11.44
CA PHE A 100 -10.51 22.32 -12.45
C PHE A 100 -10.60 20.79 -12.39
#